data_AF-A0A645DWW2-F1
#
_entry.id   AF-A0A645DWW2-F1
#
_cell.length_a   1.000
_cell.length_b   1.000
_cell.length_c   1.000
_cell.angle_alpha   90.00
_cell.angle_beta   90.00
_cell.angle_gamma   90.00
#
_symmetry.space_group_name_H-M   'P 1'
#
loop_
_entity.id
_entity.type
_entity.pdbx_description
1 polymer ?
#
loop_
_entity_poly.entity_id
_entity_poly.type
_entity_poly.pdbx_seq_one_letter_code
_entity_poly.pdbx_strand_id
1 'polypeptide(L)'
;MADCSTIEEMVAADQMGFDYIGTTLVGYTKQSAGDRIEEDDFAIIRQALQKVRHPIIAEGNIDTPEKVKRVLELGVFSVVVGSAITRPQLITKKFVSAVEAAKEELAQASASRG
;
A
#
# COMPACT_ATOMS: atom_id res chain seq x y z
N MET A 1 17.33 -0.23 -6.93
CA MET A 1 16.19 -0.75 -6.15
C MET A 1 15.75 -2.07 -6.75
N ALA A 2 15.44 -3.08 -5.94
CA ALA A 2 14.78 -4.31 -6.35
C ALA A 2 13.31 -4.27 -5.96
N ASP A 3 12.40 -4.46 -6.92
CA ASP A 3 10.97 -4.56 -6.67
C ASP A 3 10.62 -6.00 -6.27
N CYS A 4 10.24 -6.20 -5.02
CA CYS A 4 9.99 -7.52 -4.45
C CYS A 4 8.51 -7.73 -4.14
N SER A 5 8.09 -8.99 -4.19
CA SER A 5 6.73 -9.43 -3.90
C SER A 5 6.61 -10.29 -2.64
N THR A 6 7.69 -10.97 -2.22
CA THR A 6 7.74 -11.74 -0.98
C THR A 6 8.93 -11.35 -0.10
N ILE A 7 8.90 -11.76 1.17
CA ILE A 7 10.01 -11.53 2.12
C ILE A 7 11.27 -12.28 1.65
N GLU A 8 11.12 -13.46 1.07
CA GLU A 8 12.23 -14.26 0.53
C GLU A 8 12.92 -13.54 -0.62
N GLU A 9 12.15 -12.91 -1.52
CA GLU A 9 12.70 -12.08 -2.59
C GLU A 9 13.42 -10.84 -2.05
N MET A 10 12.88 -10.20 -1.01
CA MET A 10 13.53 -9.06 -0.34
C MET A 10 14.88 -9.45 0.27
N VAL A 11 14.95 -10.59 0.95
CA VAL A 11 16.20 -11.12 1.52
C VAL A 11 17.19 -11.51 0.42
N ALA A 12 16.73 -12.15 -0.65
CA ALA A 12 17.60 -12.49 -1.77
C ALA A 12 18.17 -11.25 -2.46
N ALA A 13 17.35 -10.22 -2.69
CA ALA A 13 17.79 -8.96 -3.26
C ALA A 13 18.79 -8.22 -2.36
N ASP A 14 18.58 -8.25 -1.04
CA ASP A 14 19.52 -7.70 -0.06
C ASP A 14 20.89 -8.41 -0.12
N GLN A 15 20.90 -9.74 -0.21
CA GLN A 15 22.12 -10.54 -0.35
C GLN A 15 22.85 -10.33 -1.67
N MET A 16 22.11 -10.04 -2.75
CA MET A 16 22.67 -9.69 -4.05
C MET A 16 23.29 -8.27 -4.08
N GLY A 17 23.05 -7.45 -3.05
CA GLY A 17 23.64 -6.12 -2.92
C GLY A 17 22.90 -5.03 -3.69
N PHE A 18 21.58 -5.14 -3.87
CA PHE A 18 20.79 -4.02 -4.38
C PHE A 18 20.80 -2.84 -3.40
N ASP A 19 20.92 -1.61 -3.91
CA ASP A 19 21.01 -0.41 -3.06
C ASP A 19 19.75 -0.15 -2.22
N TYR A 20 18.59 -0.60 -2.70
CA TYR A 20 17.29 -0.41 -2.04
C TYR A 20 16.39 -1.62 -2.26
N ILE A 21 15.59 -1.95 -1.26
CA ILE A 21 14.60 -3.04 -1.31
C ILE A 21 13.19 -2.43 -1.36
N GLY A 22 12.42 -2.75 -2.39
CA GLY A 22 11.08 -2.22 -2.62
C GLY A 22 10.00 -3.25 -2.34
N THR A 23 8.88 -2.83 -1.75
CA THR A 23 7.68 -3.67 -1.55
C THR A 23 6.71 -3.65 -2.74
N THR A 24 7.15 -3.11 -3.87
CA THR A 24 6.36 -2.71 -5.04
C THR A 24 5.45 -3.80 -5.60
N LEU A 25 5.89 -5.06 -5.58
CA LEU A 25 5.18 -6.17 -6.22
C LEU A 25 4.36 -7.02 -5.24
N VAL A 26 4.33 -6.69 -3.95
CA VAL A 26 3.50 -7.41 -2.96
C VAL A 26 2.03 -7.32 -3.37
N GLY A 27 1.37 -8.46 -3.53
CA GLY A 27 -0.02 -8.54 -4.00
C GLY A 27 -0.18 -8.55 -5.51
N TYR A 28 0.90 -8.31 -6.28
CA TYR A 28 0.89 -8.22 -7.74
C TYR A 28 1.54 -9.41 -8.46
N THR A 29 1.99 -10.42 -7.71
CA THR A 29 2.52 -11.68 -8.25
C THR A 29 1.65 -12.87 -7.83
N LYS A 30 1.86 -14.04 -8.46
CA LYS A 30 1.15 -15.27 -8.05
C LYS A 30 1.56 -15.73 -6.65
N GLN A 31 2.81 -15.45 -6.27
CA GLN A 31 3.46 -15.87 -5.03
C GLN A 31 2.97 -15.07 -3.82
N SER A 32 2.57 -13.82 -4.04
CA SER A 32 2.05 -12.91 -3.01
C SER A 32 0.57 -12.59 -3.23
N ALA A 33 -0.15 -13.43 -3.99
CA ALA A 33 -1.55 -13.17 -4.32
C ALA A 33 -2.42 -13.15 -3.06
N GLY A 34 -3.05 -12.00 -2.80
CA GLY A 34 -3.85 -11.76 -1.59
C GLY A 34 -3.11 -11.00 -0.49
N ASP A 35 -1.78 -10.90 -0.59
CA ASP A 35 -1.00 -10.08 0.33
C ASP A 35 -1.21 -8.59 0.04
N ARG A 36 -1.14 -7.80 1.11
CA ARG A 36 -1.30 -6.35 1.07
C ARG A 36 -0.35 -5.74 2.08
N ILE A 37 0.40 -4.72 1.67
CA ILE A 37 1.44 -4.18 2.56
C ILE A 37 0.87 -3.40 3.73
N GLU A 38 -0.37 -2.90 3.63
CA GLU A 38 -1.03 -2.11 4.68
C GLU A 38 -1.71 -2.95 5.77
N GLU A 39 -1.75 -4.27 5.63
CA GLU A 39 -2.41 -5.18 6.59
C GLU A 39 -1.55 -5.42 7.85
N ASP A 40 -2.24 -5.74 8.95
CA ASP A 40 -1.65 -6.04 10.27
C ASP A 40 -0.54 -5.05 10.69
N ASP A 41 -0.87 -3.75 10.59
CA ASP A 41 0.05 -2.65 10.88
C ASP A 41 1.39 -2.81 10.12
N PHE A 42 1.26 -2.96 8.81
CA PHE A 42 2.36 -3.15 7.87
C PHE A 42 3.29 -4.31 8.22
N ALA A 43 2.72 -5.48 8.56
CA ALA A 43 3.47 -6.65 9.02
C ALA A 43 4.59 -7.07 8.06
N ILE A 44 4.36 -6.99 6.74
CA ILE A 44 5.39 -7.31 5.73
C ILE A 44 6.58 -6.35 5.82
N ILE A 45 6.32 -5.04 5.92
CA ILE A 45 7.38 -4.03 6.10
C ILE A 45 8.14 -4.28 7.41
N ARG A 46 7.43 -4.54 8.51
CA ARG A 46 8.05 -4.84 9.82
C ARG A 46 8.94 -6.08 9.76
N GLN A 47 8.50 -7.14 9.09
CA GLN A 47 9.29 -8.36 8.90
C GLN A 47 10.51 -8.12 8.00
N ALA A 48 10.35 -7.35 6.92
CA ALA A 48 11.44 -7.02 6.01
C ALA A 48 12.54 -6.22 6.73
N LEU A 49 12.17 -5.20 7.51
CA LEU A 49 13.10 -4.39 8.32
C LEU A 49 13.93 -5.21 9.31
N GLN A 50 13.43 -6.37 9.76
CA GLN A 50 14.17 -7.28 10.64
C GLN A 50 15.15 -8.20 9.90
N LYS A 51 14.99 -8.36 8.58
CA LYS A 51 15.68 -9.40 7.79
C LYS A 51 16.66 -8.85 6.76
N VAL A 52 16.47 -7.62 6.29
CA VAL A 52 17.34 -6.98 5.28
C VAL A 52 18.23 -5.91 5.91
N ARG A 53 19.39 -5.65 5.31
CA ARG A 53 20.35 -4.62 5.76
C ARG A 53 20.24 -3.34 4.95
N HIS A 54 19.96 -3.45 3.65
CA HIS A 54 19.83 -2.30 2.78
C HIS A 54 18.51 -1.55 3.04
N PRO A 55 18.47 -0.23 2.80
CA PRO A 55 17.30 0.57 3.09
C PRO A 55 16.05 0.13 2.32
N ILE A 56 14.91 0.10 3.00
CA ILE A 56 13.62 -0.24 2.40
C ILE A 56 12.93 1.02 1.87
N ILE A 57 12.40 0.93 0.65
CA ILE A 57 11.46 1.90 0.09
C ILE A 57 10.06 1.29 0.12
N ALA A 58 9.16 1.91 0.87
CA ALA A 58 7.78 1.44 0.99
C ALA A 58 6.97 1.89 -0.24
N GLU A 59 6.51 0.93 -1.05
CA GLU A 59 5.75 1.17 -2.27
C GLU A 59 4.59 0.18 -2.40
N GLY A 60 3.41 0.68 -2.81
CA GLY A 60 2.18 -0.09 -3.00
C GLY A 60 1.10 0.26 -1.97
N ASN A 61 -0.13 0.60 -2.38
CA ASN A 61 -1.29 0.85 -1.49
C ASN A 61 -1.11 1.81 -0.26
N ILE A 62 -0.02 2.57 -0.19
CA ILE A 62 0.17 3.67 0.76
C ILE A 62 -0.55 4.89 0.19
N ASP A 63 -1.84 4.97 0.46
CA ASP A 63 -2.76 5.89 -0.22
C ASP A 63 -3.34 7.00 0.67
N THR A 64 -2.82 7.14 1.90
CA THR A 64 -3.16 8.24 2.81
C THR A 64 -1.91 8.83 3.48
N PRO A 65 -1.93 10.11 3.89
CA PRO A 65 -0.84 10.71 4.66
C PRO A 65 -0.53 9.97 5.97
N GLU A 66 -1.53 9.40 6.64
CA GLU A 66 -1.37 8.64 7.89
C GLU A 66 -0.58 7.36 7.64
N LYS A 67 -0.83 6.67 6.52
CA LYS A 67 -0.04 5.51 6.12
C LYS A 67 1.41 5.90 5.82
N VAL A 68 1.64 7.02 5.12
CA VAL A 68 3.00 7.55 4.87
C VAL A 68 3.74 7.81 6.18
N LYS A 69 3.09 8.52 7.12
CA LYS A 69 3.64 8.77 8.46
C LYS A 69 3.97 7.45 9.17
N ARG A 70 3.03 6.49 9.16
CA ARG A 70 3.19 5.22 9.87
C ARG A 70 4.37 4.41 9.36
N VAL A 71 4.54 4.26 8.05
CA VAL A 71 5.68 3.47 7.51
C VAL A 71 7.03 4.15 7.76
N LEU A 72 7.08 5.50 7.75
CA LEU A 72 8.29 6.24 8.13
C LEU A 72 8.64 6.03 9.61
N GLU A 73 7.65 6.03 10.50
CA GLU A 73 7.84 5.71 11.93
C GLU A 73 8.34 4.28 12.15
N LEU A 74 8.01 3.34 11.26
CA LEU A 74 8.54 1.97 11.30
C LEU A 74 10.02 1.89 10.90
N GLY A 75 10.55 2.89 10.21
CA GLY A 75 11.97 2.98 9.84
C GLY A 75 12.29 2.69 8.36
N VAL A 76 11.31 2.77 7.47
CA VAL A 76 11.61 2.75 6.01
C VAL A 76 12.36 4.03 5.62
N PHE A 77 13.21 3.92 4.59
CA PHE A 77 14.04 5.04 4.13
C PHE A 77 13.23 6.09 3.38
N SER A 78 12.30 5.65 2.54
CA SER A 78 11.45 6.52 1.74
C SER A 78 10.14 5.81 1.39
N VAL A 79 9.20 6.58 0.84
CA VAL A 79 7.86 6.12 0.47
C VAL A 79 7.54 6.56 -0.96
N VAL A 80 7.06 5.63 -1.78
CA VAL A 80 6.58 5.92 -3.14
C VAL A 80 5.06 5.88 -3.16
N VAL A 81 4.44 6.99 -3.59
CA VAL A 81 2.99 7.13 -3.71
C VAL A 81 2.60 7.48 -5.14
N GLY A 82 1.90 6.55 -5.80
CA GLY A 82 1.41 6.73 -7.18
C GLY A 82 -0.07 7.08 -7.22
N SER A 83 -0.93 6.05 -7.23
CA SER A 83 -2.37 6.15 -7.51
C SER A 83 -3.14 7.20 -6.71
N ALA A 84 -2.72 7.50 -5.47
CA ALA A 84 -3.37 8.50 -4.63
C ALA A 84 -3.04 9.96 -5.01
N ILE A 85 -2.00 10.19 -5.82
CA ILE A 85 -1.50 11.52 -6.18
C ILE A 85 -1.61 11.74 -7.71
N THR A 86 -1.11 10.79 -8.52
CA THR A 86 -0.86 11.02 -9.95
C THR A 86 -1.81 10.28 -10.90
N ARG A 87 -2.84 9.60 -10.36
CA ARG A 87 -3.89 8.95 -11.15
C ARG A 87 -5.25 9.63 -10.92
N PRO A 88 -5.49 10.82 -11.50
CA PRO A 88 -6.71 11.60 -11.27
C PRO A 88 -7.98 10.80 -11.54
N GLN A 89 -7.98 9.88 -12.51
CA GLN A 89 -9.11 8.99 -12.78
C GLN A 89 -9.50 8.11 -11.58
N LEU A 90 -8.52 7.60 -10.82
CA LEU A 90 -8.78 6.78 -9.64
C LEU A 90 -9.20 7.65 -8.46
N ILE A 91 -8.60 8.83 -8.31
CA ILE A 91 -8.97 9.82 -7.29
C ILE A 91 -10.43 10.23 -7.50
N THR A 92 -10.79 10.69 -8.71
CA THR A 92 -12.16 11.07 -9.06
C THR A 92 -13.15 9.92 -8.85
N LYS A 93 -12.78 8.69 -9.20
CA LYS A 93 -13.65 7.51 -8.97
C LYS A 93 -14.01 7.36 -7.50
N LYS A 94 -13.08 7.56 -6.55
CA LYS A 94 -13.37 7.52 -5.11
C LYS A 94 -14.45 8.53 -4.71
N PHE A 95 -14.37 9.77 -5.20
CA PHE A 95 -15.39 10.81 -4.93
C PHE A 95 -16.74 10.47 -5.56
N VAL A 96 -16.76 10.05 -6.82
CA VAL A 96 -18.01 9.67 -7.51
C VAL A 96 -18.70 8.51 -6.79
N SER A 97 -17.94 7.48 -6.39
CA SER A 97 -18.50 6.35 -5.63
C SER A 97 -19.11 6.78 -4.30
N ALA A 98 -18.48 7.72 -3.57
CA ALA A 98 -19.03 8.24 -2.32
C ALA A 98 -20.33 9.03 -2.54
N VAL A 99 -20.43 9.80 -3.63
CA VAL A 99 -21.66 10.53 -3.98
C VAL A 99 -22.80 9.56 -4.29
N GLU A 100 -22.56 8.52 -5.08
CA GLU A 100 -23.61 7.55 -5.41
C GLU A 100 -24.09 6.77 -4.19
N ALA A 101 -23.17 6.31 -3.32
CA ALA A 101 -23.54 5.67 -2.05
C ALA A 101 -24.41 6.58 -1.17
N ALA A 102 -24.04 7.85 -1.02
CA ALA A 102 -24.81 8.81 -0.23
C ALA A 102 -26.22 9.06 -0.79
N LYS A 103 -26.38 9.09 -2.12
CA LYS A 103 -27.71 9.23 -2.75
C LYS A 103 -28.60 8.01 -2.45
N GLU A 104 -28.05 6.80 -2.53
CA GLU A 104 -28.78 5.57 -2.22
C GLU A 104 -29.28 5.56 -0.77
N GLU A 105 -28.41 5.91 0.18
CA GLU A 105 -28.76 6.00 1.60
C GLU A 105 -29.87 7.04 1.86
N LEU A 106 -29.80 8.22 1.24
CA LEU A 106 -30.81 9.27 1.37
C LEU A 106 -32.17 8.87 0.77
N ALA A 107 -32.16 8.17 -0.36
CA ALA A 107 -33.39 7.66 -0.97
C ALA A 107 -34.09 6.62 -0.06
N GLN A 108 -33.32 5.71 0.53
CA GLN A 108 -33.83 4.71 1.48
C GLN A 108 -34.36 5.35 2.78
N ALA A 109 -33.67 6.37 3.30
CA ALA A 109 -34.12 7.11 4.48
C ALA A 109 -35.41 7.91 4.22
N SER A 110 -35.64 8.35 2.98
CA SER A 110 -36.86 9.06 2.60
C SER A 110 -38.05 8.11 2.42
N ALA A 111 -37.81 6.90 1.92
CA ALA A 111 -38.83 5.87 1.73
C ALA A 111 -39.32 5.21 3.04
N SER A 112 -38.52 5.25 4.11
CA SER A 112 -38.87 4.67 5.42
C SER A 112 -39.61 5.61 6.37
N ARG A 113 -39.77 6.89 5.98
CA ARG A 113 -40.49 7.92 6.76
C ARG A 113 -41.91 8.21 6.25
N GLY A 114 -42.30 7.63 5.12
CA GLY A 114 -43.66 7.72 4.56
C GLY A 114 -44.41 6.43 4.75
#